data_AF-A0A8R1E3V9-F1
#
_entry.id   AF-A0A8R1E3V9-F1
#
_cell.length_a   1.000
_cell.length_b   1.000
_cell.length_c   1.000
_cell.angle_alpha   90.00
_cell.angle_beta   90.00
_cell.angle_gamma   90.00
#
_symmetry.space_group_name_H-M   'P 1'
#
loop_
_entity.id
_entity.type
_entity.pdbx_description
1 polymer ?
#
loop_
_entity_poly.entity_id
_entity_poly.type
_entity_poly.pdbx_seq_one_letter_code
_entity_poly.pdbx_strand_id
1 'polypeptide(L)'
;MADPEGKEADASGPSEGQFSKEAQSIMGLLTEGGITEYDPRVVSMLMDVQYAVTTKILEMASGLSRHAEKSRIDSDDVQTAADMLGVLGSSAPDREKMLLLAQDKNAQPLPAIRHNYGLKLPNDRFCQLQQNLVYKADDEYQQ
;
A
#
# COMPACT_ATOMS: atom_id res chain seq x y z
N MET A 1 19.25 28.36 -46.44
CA MET A 1 19.04 26.90 -46.40
C MET A 1 19.17 26.49 -44.95
N ALA A 2 18.11 25.89 -44.42
CA ALA A 2 17.92 25.36 -43.06
C ALA A 2 17.66 26.36 -41.92
N ASP A 3 16.44 26.21 -41.40
CA ASP A 3 15.71 26.79 -40.27
C ASP A 3 16.26 26.38 -38.86
N PRO A 4 15.65 26.88 -37.76
CA PRO A 4 16.24 27.05 -36.42
C PRO A 4 15.71 26.06 -35.35
N GLU A 5 16.48 25.83 -34.28
CA GLU A 5 16.06 25.13 -33.04
C GLU A 5 16.94 25.65 -31.87
N GLY A 6 16.50 25.84 -30.63
CA GLY A 6 15.21 25.67 -29.99
C GLY A 6 15.28 26.42 -28.65
N LYS A 7 14.25 27.21 -28.36
CA LYS A 7 14.08 27.93 -27.09
C LYS A 7 13.43 26.95 -26.12
N GLU A 8 14.20 26.39 -25.20
CA GLU A 8 13.69 25.61 -24.08
C GLU A 8 12.82 26.52 -23.21
N ALA A 9 11.51 26.37 -23.37
CA ALA A 9 10.50 26.85 -22.44
C ALA A 9 9.92 25.60 -21.77
N ASP A 10 10.54 25.17 -20.67
CA ASP A 10 9.94 24.22 -19.75
C ASP A 10 9.86 24.83 -18.36
N ALA A 11 8.62 25.15 -17.98
CA ALA A 11 8.09 25.24 -16.62
C ALA A 11 6.66 25.81 -16.71
N SER A 12 5.80 25.16 -17.50
CA SER A 12 4.36 25.33 -17.30
C SER A 12 3.97 24.51 -16.10
N GLY A 13 4.00 25.12 -14.91
CA GLY A 13 3.31 24.58 -13.74
C GLY A 13 1.84 24.30 -14.08
N PRO A 14 1.18 23.32 -13.44
CA PRO A 14 -0.20 22.98 -13.76
C PRO A 14 -1.07 24.22 -13.56
N SER A 15 -1.76 24.66 -14.60
CA SER A 15 -2.67 25.81 -14.53
C SER A 15 -3.74 25.57 -13.47
N GLU A 16 -3.81 26.45 -12.47
CA GLU A 16 -4.72 26.38 -11.31
C GLU A 16 -6.23 26.32 -11.67
N GLY A 17 -6.59 26.48 -12.94
CA GLY A 17 -7.98 26.43 -13.45
C GLY A 17 -8.44 25.10 -14.07
N GLN A 18 -7.61 24.04 -14.13
CA GLN A 18 -7.98 22.77 -14.79
C GLN A 18 -8.53 21.68 -13.86
N PHE A 19 -8.44 21.85 -12.54
CA PHE A 19 -8.72 20.78 -11.58
C PHE A 19 -10.02 21.02 -10.82
N SER A 20 -10.81 19.95 -10.61
CA SER A 20 -12.04 19.97 -9.80
C SER A 20 -11.74 20.42 -8.35
N LYS A 21 -12.75 20.92 -7.63
CA LYS A 21 -12.60 21.32 -6.21
C LYS A 21 -12.04 20.18 -5.35
N GLU A 22 -12.50 18.95 -5.59
CA GLU A 22 -12.00 17.77 -4.86
C GLU A 22 -10.54 17.46 -5.18
N ALA A 23 -10.11 17.74 -6.41
CA ALA A 23 -8.72 17.60 -6.82
C ALA A 23 -7.83 18.59 -6.10
N GLN A 24 -8.29 19.83 -5.98
CA GLN A 24 -7.60 20.87 -5.23
C GLN A 24 -7.48 20.49 -3.74
N SER A 25 -8.51 19.90 -3.14
CA SER A 25 -8.43 19.38 -1.77
C SER A 25 -7.39 18.28 -1.61
N ILE A 26 -7.33 17.32 -2.55
CA ILE A 26 -6.33 16.24 -2.51
C ILE A 26 -4.91 16.79 -2.72
N MET A 27 -4.71 17.72 -3.64
CA MET A 27 -3.42 18.39 -3.83
C MET A 27 -3.00 19.18 -2.59
N GLY A 28 -3.95 19.83 -1.91
CA GLY A 28 -3.74 20.48 -0.62
C GLY A 28 -3.28 19.50 0.46
N LEU A 29 -3.92 18.34 0.57
CA LEU A 29 -3.53 17.27 1.50
C LEU A 29 -2.12 16.73 1.20
N LEU A 30 -1.78 16.51 -0.07
CA LEU A 30 -0.43 16.07 -0.47
C LEU A 30 0.64 17.11 -0.08
N THR A 31 0.32 18.39 -0.26
CA THR A 31 1.21 19.50 0.11
C THR A 31 1.39 19.60 1.63
N GLU A 32 0.32 19.46 2.40
CA GLU A 32 0.36 19.41 3.87
C GLU A 32 1.15 18.19 4.38
N GLY A 33 1.04 17.07 3.67
CA GLY A 33 1.85 15.87 3.90
C GLY A 33 3.33 16.00 3.52
N GLY A 34 3.76 17.15 3.00
CA GLY A 34 5.14 17.41 2.59
C GLY A 34 5.55 16.75 1.27
N ILE A 35 4.61 16.28 0.47
CA ILE A 35 4.86 15.64 -0.82
C ILE A 35 4.83 16.71 -1.91
N THR A 36 6.02 17.10 -2.37
CA THR A 36 6.18 18.19 -3.36
C THR A 36 6.22 17.71 -4.81
N GLU A 37 6.52 16.43 -5.04
CA GLU A 37 6.65 15.84 -6.38
C GLU A 37 5.83 14.54 -6.45
N TYR A 38 4.85 14.50 -7.34
CA TYR A 38 4.02 13.33 -7.59
C TYR A 38 3.52 13.33 -9.04
N ASP A 39 3.22 12.14 -9.56
CA ASP A 39 2.58 11.99 -10.87
C ASP A 39 1.14 12.50 -10.80
N PRO A 40 0.67 13.35 -11.74
CA PRO A 40 -0.70 13.85 -11.77
C PRO A 40 -1.79 12.77 -11.68
N ARG A 41 -1.51 11.54 -12.14
CA ARG A 41 -2.43 10.39 -12.05
C ARG A 41 -2.73 9.97 -10.62
N VAL A 42 -1.85 10.25 -9.67
CA VAL A 42 -2.05 9.96 -8.24
C VAL A 42 -3.26 10.69 -7.69
N VAL A 43 -3.50 11.93 -8.14
CA VAL A 43 -4.66 12.73 -7.72
C VAL A 43 -5.96 12.04 -8.13
N SER A 44 -6.05 11.55 -9.37
CA SER A 44 -7.21 10.79 -9.85
C SER A 44 -7.38 9.49 -9.07
N MET A 45 -6.30 8.75 -8.83
CA MET A 45 -6.36 7.48 -8.09
C MET A 45 -6.82 7.69 -6.64
N LEU A 46 -6.39 8.77 -5.99
CA LEU A 46 -6.82 9.11 -4.64
C LEU A 46 -8.30 9.50 -4.58
N MET A 47 -8.84 10.17 -5.61
CA MET A 47 -10.28 10.41 -5.70
C MET A 47 -11.07 9.11 -5.80
N ASP A 48 -10.61 8.19 -6.65
CA ASP A 48 -11.26 6.90 -6.84
C ASP A 48 -11.28 6.11 -5.53
N VAL A 49 -10.16 6.14 -4.79
CA VAL A 49 -10.07 5.54 -3.44
C VAL A 49 -11.02 6.23 -2.46
N GLN A 50 -11.05 7.56 -2.41
CA GLN A 50 -11.96 8.31 -1.54
C GLN A 50 -13.42 7.95 -1.80
N TYR A 51 -13.82 7.90 -3.08
CA TYR A 51 -15.16 7.50 -3.49
C TYR A 51 -15.46 6.05 -3.08
N ALA A 52 -14.58 5.11 -3.43
CA ALA A 52 -14.79 3.69 -3.13
C ALA A 52 -14.89 3.42 -1.62
N VAL A 53 -14.04 4.06 -0.82
CA VAL A 53 -14.05 3.93 0.65
C VAL A 53 -15.32 4.54 1.25
N THR A 54 -15.71 5.74 0.80
CA THR A 54 -16.90 6.42 1.30
C THR A 54 -18.17 5.64 0.98
N THR A 55 -18.30 5.15 -0.25
CA THR A 55 -19.43 4.29 -0.66
C THR A 55 -19.50 3.04 0.20
N LYS A 56 -18.37 2.36 0.42
CA LYS A 56 -18.32 1.16 1.26
C LYS A 56 -18.74 1.42 2.71
N ILE A 57 -18.30 2.54 3.29
CA ILE A 57 -18.71 2.95 4.65
C ILE A 57 -20.22 3.22 4.69
N LEU A 58 -20.77 3.95 3.71
CA LEU A 58 -22.19 4.27 3.67
C LEU A 58 -23.08 3.05 3.43
N GLU A 59 -22.65 2.11 2.59
CA GLU A 59 -23.35 0.83 2.40
C GLU A 59 -23.44 0.03 3.70
N MET A 60 -22.33 -0.07 4.44
CA MET A 60 -22.30 -0.73 5.75
C MET A 60 -23.14 0.01 6.79
N ALA A 61 -23.04 1.33 6.86
CA ALA A 61 -23.84 2.17 7.76
C ALA A 61 -25.33 2.06 7.46
N SER A 62 -25.73 1.98 6.18
CA SER A 62 -27.12 1.73 5.79
C SER A 62 -27.61 0.36 6.25
N GLY A 63 -26.75 -0.67 6.16
CA GLY A 63 -27.03 -2.00 6.71
C GLY A 63 -27.23 -1.97 8.23
N LEU A 64 -26.37 -1.26 8.96
CA LEU A 64 -26.47 -1.10 10.42
C LEU A 64 -27.74 -0.35 10.84
N SER A 65 -28.06 0.76 10.15
CA SER A 65 -29.27 1.55 10.41
C SER A 65 -30.55 0.73 10.19
N ARG A 66 -30.59 -0.09 9.13
CA ARG A 66 -31.71 -1.03 8.87
C ARG A 66 -31.81 -2.11 9.94
N HIS A 67 -30.68 -2.63 10.43
CA HIS A 67 -30.67 -3.62 11.51
C HIS A 67 -31.18 -3.04 12.82
N ALA A 68 -30.93 -1.75 13.08
CA ALA A 68 -31.43 -1.03 14.24
C ALA A 68 -32.88 -0.49 14.06
N GLU A 69 -33.58 -0.86 12.99
CA GLU A 69 -34.93 -0.39 12.64
C GLU A 69 -35.05 1.15 12.54
N LYS A 70 -33.94 1.84 12.26
CA LYS A 70 -33.91 3.29 12.09
C LYS A 70 -34.23 3.67 10.65
N SER A 71 -34.94 4.79 10.47
CA SER A 71 -35.25 5.34 9.14
C SER A 71 -34.16 6.27 8.59
N ARG A 72 -33.21 6.70 9.43
CA ARG A 72 -32.13 7.63 9.08
C ARG A 72 -30.80 7.06 9.58
N ILE A 73 -29.75 7.34 8.82
CA ILE A 73 -28.38 6.98 9.18
C ILE A 73 -27.88 8.01 10.18
N ASP A 74 -27.44 7.55 11.34
CA ASP A 74 -26.86 8.40 12.39
C ASP A 74 -25.33 8.44 12.31
N SER A 75 -24.70 9.39 13.00
CA SER A 75 -23.24 9.46 13.13
C SER A 75 -22.66 8.19 13.75
N ASP A 76 -23.39 7.58 14.68
CA ASP A 76 -22.96 6.36 15.38
C ASP A 76 -22.90 5.16 14.42
N ASP A 77 -23.82 5.10 13.45
CA ASP A 77 -23.85 4.04 12.44
C ASP A 77 -22.64 4.19 11.49
N VAL A 78 -22.26 5.42 11.14
CA VAL A 78 -21.08 5.72 10.33
C VAL A 78 -19.78 5.42 11.08
N GLN A 79 -19.69 5.81 12.35
CA GLN A 79 -18.52 5.54 13.19
C GLN A 79 -18.32 4.02 13.36
N THR A 80 -19.40 3.29 13.67
CA THR A 80 -19.37 1.84 13.81
C THR A 80 -18.99 1.16 12.49
N ALA A 81 -19.52 1.63 11.35
CA ALA A 81 -19.15 1.11 10.04
C ALA A 81 -17.67 1.36 9.71
N ALA A 82 -17.13 2.54 10.04
CA ALA A 82 -15.73 2.87 9.84
C ALA A 82 -14.80 1.98 10.69
N ASP A 83 -15.16 1.73 11.95
CA ASP A 83 -14.42 0.88 12.88
C ASP A 83 -14.44 -0.59 12.42
N MET A 84 -15.61 -1.10 12.01
CA MET A 84 -15.75 -2.46 11.48
C MET A 84 -14.95 -2.69 10.19
N LEU A 85 -14.90 -1.70 9.32
CA LEU A 85 -14.11 -1.76 8.09
C LEU A 85 -12.61 -1.55 8.31
N GLY A 86 -12.23 -1.05 9.50
CA GLY A 86 -10.83 -0.79 9.84
C GLY A 86 -10.17 0.29 8.98
N VAL A 87 -10.95 1.15 8.32
CA VAL A 87 -10.44 2.19 7.39
C VAL A 87 -9.54 3.19 8.12
N LEU A 88 -9.89 3.52 9.36
CA LEU A 88 -9.13 4.43 10.23
C LEU A 88 -8.20 3.67 11.19
N GLY A 89 -8.18 2.34 11.10
CA GLY A 89 -7.37 1.50 11.98
C GLY A 89 -5.89 1.61 11.62
N SER A 90 -5.08 2.02 12.58
CA SER A 90 -3.62 1.88 12.45
C SER A 90 -3.27 0.40 12.60
N SER A 91 -2.51 -0.13 11.65
CA SER A 91 -1.92 -1.47 11.76
C SER A 91 -0.71 -1.51 12.70
N ALA A 92 -0.43 -0.43 13.42
CA ALA A 92 0.68 -0.37 14.36
C ALA A 92 0.57 -1.56 15.34
N PRO A 93 1.56 -2.47 15.34
CA PRO A 93 1.50 -3.65 16.17
C PRO A 93 1.53 -3.21 17.64
N ASP A 94 0.58 -3.72 18.40
CA ASP A 94 0.49 -3.49 19.84
C ASP A 94 1.83 -3.83 20.51
N ARG A 95 2.40 -2.83 21.20
CA ARG A 95 3.72 -2.93 21.85
C ARG A 95 3.75 -4.06 22.87
N GLU A 96 2.65 -4.29 23.59
CA GLU A 96 2.58 -5.36 24.59
C GLU A 96 2.69 -6.73 23.91
N LYS A 97 1.99 -6.93 22.80
CA LYS A 97 2.09 -8.16 22.00
C LYS A 97 3.51 -8.36 21.47
N MET A 98 4.16 -7.31 20.96
CA MET A 98 5.54 -7.41 20.49
C MET A 98 6.51 -7.78 21.61
N LEU A 99 6.35 -7.22 22.81
CA LEU A 99 7.18 -7.54 23.96
C LEU A 99 6.98 -8.99 24.42
N LEU A 100 5.74 -9.48 24.41
CA LEU A 100 5.44 -10.87 24.74
C LEU A 100 6.10 -11.84 23.73
N LEU A 101 5.95 -11.57 22.42
CA LEU A 101 6.62 -12.37 21.39
C LEU A 101 8.15 -12.31 21.53
N ALA A 102 8.70 -11.13 21.82
CA ALA A 102 10.13 -10.97 22.02
C ALA A 102 10.63 -11.77 23.24
N GLN A 103 9.89 -11.78 24.34
CA GLN A 103 10.25 -12.56 25.53
C GLN A 103 10.29 -14.06 25.23
N ASP A 104 9.27 -14.60 24.55
CA ASP A 104 9.20 -16.01 24.17
C ASP A 104 10.36 -16.41 23.23
N LYS A 105 10.64 -15.57 22.22
CA LYS A 105 11.75 -15.81 21.28
C LYS A 105 13.12 -15.70 21.94
N ASN A 106 13.30 -14.71 22.81
CA ASN A 106 14.58 -14.47 23.50
C ASN A 106 14.82 -15.45 24.66
N ALA A 107 13.83 -16.23 25.08
CA ALA A 107 14.02 -17.31 26.05
C ALA A 107 14.87 -18.46 25.49
N GLN A 108 14.95 -18.62 24.16
CA GLN A 108 15.81 -19.60 23.53
C GLN A 108 17.25 -19.08 23.45
N PRO A 109 18.23 -19.74 24.09
CA PRO A 109 19.62 -19.30 24.05
C PRO A 109 20.17 -19.41 22.63
N LEU A 110 21.08 -18.50 22.29
CA LEU A 110 21.74 -18.51 20.99
C LEU A 110 22.51 -19.83 20.78
N PRO A 111 22.47 -20.42 19.57
CA PRO A 111 23.28 -21.58 19.26
C PRO A 111 24.78 -21.28 19.43
N ALA A 112 25.54 -22.22 19.98
CA ALA A 112 26.98 -22.06 20.16
C ALA A 112 27.70 -21.76 18.84
N ILE A 113 28.53 -20.72 18.83
CA ILE A 113 29.35 -20.32 17.68
C ILE A 113 30.49 -21.34 17.53
N ARG A 114 30.69 -21.90 16.33
CA ARG A 114 31.81 -22.82 16.05
C ARG A 114 33.05 -22.03 15.63
N HIS A 115 34.24 -22.56 15.95
CA HIS A 115 35.54 -21.96 15.63
C HIS A 115 35.98 -22.11 14.15
N ASN A 116 35.13 -22.66 13.30
CA ASN A 116 35.42 -22.80 11.87
C ASN A 116 35.09 -21.47 11.18
N TYR A 117 36.07 -20.88 10.53
CA TYR A 117 35.89 -19.65 9.75
C TYR A 117 35.01 -19.94 8.51
N GLY A 118 33.90 -19.20 8.35
CA GLY A 118 33.02 -19.28 7.17
C GLY A 118 31.53 -19.10 7.47
N LEU A 119 30.73 -19.00 6.41
CA LEU A 119 29.27 -18.91 6.50
C LEU A 119 28.66 -20.29 6.77
N LYS A 120 27.82 -20.39 7.80
CA LYS A 120 27.05 -21.61 8.06
C LYS A 120 25.75 -21.57 7.26
N LEU A 121 25.74 -22.27 6.12
CA LEU A 121 24.50 -22.54 5.40
C LEU A 121 23.62 -23.50 6.21
N PRO A 122 22.28 -23.37 6.13
CA PRO A 122 21.36 -24.44 6.51
C PRO A 122 21.71 -25.76 5.81
N ASN A 123 21.14 -26.89 6.23
CA ASN A 123 21.30 -28.15 5.50
C ASN A 123 20.87 -27.95 4.03
N ASP A 124 21.53 -28.65 3.10
CA ASP A 124 21.28 -28.61 1.65
C ASP A 124 19.80 -28.66 1.28
N ARG A 125 19.00 -29.44 2.02
CA ARG A 125 17.53 -29.56 1.84
C ARG A 125 16.75 -28.27 2.14
N PHE A 126 17.30 -27.38 2.96
CA PHE A 126 16.75 -26.06 3.26
C PHE A 126 17.42 -24.95 2.43
N CYS A 127 18.34 -25.31 1.53
CA CYS A 127 18.94 -24.40 0.58
C CYS A 127 18.25 -24.56 -0.77
N GLN A 128 17.89 -23.45 -1.41
CA GLN A 128 17.32 -23.45 -2.77
C GLN A 128 18.42 -23.71 -3.81
N LEU A 129 18.90 -24.95 -3.87
CA LEU A 129 19.98 -25.38 -4.76
C LEU A 129 19.48 -26.11 -6.01
N GLN A 130 18.21 -26.50 -6.02
CA GLN A 130 17.58 -27.14 -7.17
C GLN A 130 17.20 -26.10 -8.22
N GLN A 131 17.43 -26.44 -9.48
CA GLN A 131 17.08 -25.60 -10.62
C GLN A 131 15.55 -25.51 -10.74
N ASN A 132 14.98 -24.33 -10.47
CA ASN A 132 13.52 -24.09 -10.57
C ASN A 132 13.02 -23.93 -12.02
N LEU A 133 13.93 -23.85 -13.00
CA LEU A 133 13.60 -23.70 -14.41
C LEU A 133 14.44 -24.67 -15.26
N VAL A 134 13.80 -25.71 -15.77
CA VAL A 134 14.37 -26.57 -16.81
C VAL A 134 13.78 -26.10 -18.14
N TYR A 135 14.60 -25.43 -18.96
CA TYR A 135 14.20 -25.13 -20.33
C TYR A 135 14.16 -26.45 -21.11
N LYS A 136 12.95 -26.93 -21.40
CA LYS A 136 12.74 -27.97 -22.40
C LYS A 136 12.70 -27.26 -23.74
N ALA A 137 13.82 -27.30 -24.48
CA ALA A 137 13.73 -27.06 -25.90
C ALA A 137 12.89 -28.21 -26.47
N ASP A 138 11.79 -27.91 -27.15
CA ASP A 138 11.05 -28.93 -27.88
C ASP A 138 12.01 -29.54 -28.93
N ASP A 139 12.22 -30.85 -28.85
CA ASP A 139 13.05 -31.64 -29.78
C ASP A 139 12.46 -31.70 -31.22
N GLU A 140 11.54 -30.79 -31.57
CA GLU A 140 10.83 -30.77 -32.86
C GLU A 140 11.53 -29.95 -33.97
N TYR A 141 12.75 -29.45 -33.74
CA TYR A 141 13.57 -28.81 -34.79
C TYR A 141 14.60 -29.74 -35.46
N GLN A 142 14.58 -31.04 -35.14
CA GLN A 142 15.36 -32.06 -35.83
C GLN A 142 14.46 -33.12 -36.45
N GLN A 143 13.72 -32.75 -37.51
CA GLN A 143 13.41 -33.62 -38.66
C GLN A 143 12.80 -32.84 -39.82
#